data_AF-A0A7C2QG61-F1
#
_entry.id   AF-A0A7C2QG61-F1
#
_cell.length_a   1.000
_cell.length_b   1.000
_cell.length_c   1.000
_cell.angle_alpha   90.00
_cell.angle_beta   90.00
_cell.angle_gamma   90.00
#
_symmetry.space_group_name_H-M   'P 1'
#
loop_
_entity.id
_entity.type
_entity.pdbx_description
1 polymer ?
#
loop_
_entity_poly.entity_id
_entity_poly.type
_entity_poly.pdbx_seq_one_letter_code
_entity_poly.pdbx_strand_id
1 'polypeptide(L)'
;MKKVNALKGLFALLESFFPLQWSESAYIYNPPFTLFKTNNSVILGLDPLYDTTVEYALNNIGIKLGQGSSYFLLVPPVQKTLMMFDWFVRRSWQKAEYAVAWSILNLMRGMPECSLNIEQVCERSGLDRTACMKVLNSFSIKIKDNDLIIVSREKILSLIEELVRTLPSWIEENVMDFICSNVNVSASDVYSHLSYYGLSPSMTYKILRKLKSEGCIKVVRHIRVKSKGPMRELMSSDCRNCFFGYSSPTNCFRSCFYQLEKLIEKLIGRPMKVHEVEELYQEISKLPFSEKTLRSVNKALVLALQFSEMSKEKNVATILRKLGTTLDFKL
;
A
#
# COMPACT_ATOMS: atom_id res chain seq x y z
N MET A 1 11.60 -6.53 -23.77
CA MET A 1 10.84 -6.84 -22.53
C MET A 1 9.40 -7.16 -22.91
N LYS A 2 8.84 -8.30 -22.50
CA LYS A 2 7.41 -8.59 -22.68
C LYS A 2 6.61 -7.54 -21.90
N LYS A 3 5.58 -6.93 -22.52
CA LYS A 3 4.68 -6.01 -21.81
C LYS A 3 4.00 -6.78 -20.67
N VAL A 4 4.33 -6.45 -19.42
CA VAL A 4 3.64 -7.01 -18.25
C VAL A 4 2.24 -6.41 -18.23
N ASN A 5 1.22 -7.25 -18.42
CA ASN A 5 -0.15 -6.84 -18.14
C ASN A 5 -0.30 -6.81 -16.61
N ALA A 6 -0.64 -5.64 -16.05
CA ALA A 6 -0.70 -5.43 -14.61
C ALA A 6 -1.61 -6.44 -13.88
N LEU A 7 -2.70 -6.84 -14.53
CA LEU A 7 -3.63 -7.82 -13.99
C LEU A 7 -3.04 -9.24 -13.99
N LYS A 8 -2.31 -9.63 -15.05
CA LYS A 8 -1.57 -10.90 -15.07
C LYS A 8 -0.48 -10.93 -14.00
N GLY A 9 0.20 -9.80 -13.80
CA GLY A 9 1.18 -9.65 -12.73
C GLY A 9 0.55 -9.78 -11.34
N LEU A 10 -0.64 -9.20 -11.14
CA LEU A 10 -1.38 -9.35 -9.89
C LEU A 10 -1.70 -10.82 -9.61
N PHE A 11 -2.21 -11.56 -10.59
CA PHE A 11 -2.50 -12.99 -10.42
C PHE A 11 -1.25 -13.77 -10.03
N ALA A 12 -0.10 -13.51 -10.65
CA ALA A 12 1.15 -14.17 -10.28
C ALA A 12 1.56 -13.90 -8.83
N LEU A 13 1.36 -12.68 -8.33
CA LEU A 13 1.63 -12.33 -6.92
C LEU A 13 0.64 -13.01 -5.97
N LEU A 14 -0.66 -12.98 -6.29
CA LEU A 14 -1.69 -13.65 -5.49
C LEU A 14 -1.51 -15.17 -5.47
N GLU A 15 -0.97 -15.75 -6.54
CA GLU A 15 -0.59 -17.15 -6.53
C GLU A 15 0.65 -17.42 -5.68
N SER A 16 1.60 -16.50 -5.62
CA SER A 16 2.86 -16.70 -4.89
C SER A 16 2.72 -16.57 -3.37
N PHE A 17 1.80 -15.72 -2.91
CA PHE A 17 1.57 -15.43 -1.50
C PHE A 17 0.15 -15.79 -1.06
N PHE A 18 -0.12 -15.90 0.23
CA PHE A 18 -1.47 -16.13 0.76
C PHE A 18 -1.87 -15.05 1.78
N PRO A 19 -3.19 -14.83 2.01
CA PRO A 19 -3.66 -13.73 2.85
C PRO A 19 -3.07 -13.69 4.26
N LEU A 20 -2.97 -14.83 4.95
CA LEU A 20 -2.45 -14.88 6.32
C LEU A 20 -0.98 -14.40 6.43
N GLN A 21 -0.15 -14.72 5.43
CA GLN A 21 1.23 -14.21 5.30
C GLN A 21 1.27 -12.67 5.20
N TRP A 22 0.18 -12.08 4.72
CA TRP A 22 -0.01 -10.65 4.56
C TRP A 22 -1.11 -10.10 5.48
N SER A 23 -1.36 -10.75 6.62
CA SER A 23 -2.22 -10.20 7.67
C SER A 23 -1.73 -8.79 8.05
N GLU A 24 -2.61 -7.92 8.55
CA GLU A 24 -2.23 -6.54 8.87
C GLU A 24 -1.02 -6.46 9.82
N SER A 25 -0.96 -7.35 10.81
CA SER A 25 0.20 -7.49 11.69
C SER A 25 1.47 -7.90 10.92
N ALA A 26 1.40 -8.93 10.07
CA ALA A 26 2.55 -9.35 9.27
C ALA A 26 2.99 -8.24 8.30
N TYR A 27 2.05 -7.54 7.66
CA TYR A 27 2.33 -6.42 6.77
C TYR A 27 3.06 -5.27 7.49
N ILE A 28 2.69 -4.99 8.74
CA ILE A 28 3.30 -3.92 9.52
C ILE A 28 4.70 -4.31 9.99
N TYR A 29 4.87 -5.51 10.53
CA TYR A 29 6.08 -5.86 11.26
C TYR A 29 7.09 -6.66 10.43
N ASN A 30 6.63 -7.48 9.49
CA ASN A 30 7.47 -8.40 8.72
C ASN A 30 6.92 -8.60 7.29
N PRO A 31 6.68 -7.54 6.50
CA PRO A 31 6.18 -7.72 5.16
C PRO A 31 7.24 -8.43 4.30
N PRO A 32 6.88 -9.41 3.45
CA PRO A 32 7.82 -10.08 2.54
C PRO A 32 8.62 -9.10 1.66
N PHE A 33 8.01 -7.96 1.34
CA PHE A 33 8.67 -6.80 0.75
C PHE A 33 7.88 -5.52 1.07
N THR A 34 8.56 -4.38 1.02
CA THR A 34 7.96 -3.07 1.25
C THR A 34 7.89 -2.25 -0.03
N LEU A 35 6.84 -1.46 -0.21
CA LEU A 35 6.72 -0.51 -1.32
C LEU A 35 6.78 0.92 -0.78
N PHE A 36 7.76 1.68 -1.24
CA PHE A 36 7.90 3.10 -0.93
C PHE A 36 7.37 3.91 -2.10
N LYS A 37 6.31 4.68 -1.86
CA LYS A 37 5.68 5.54 -2.86
C LYS A 37 6.27 6.95 -2.80
N THR A 38 6.66 7.47 -3.95
CA THR A 38 7.01 8.89 -4.17
C THR A 38 6.11 9.48 -5.23
N ASN A 39 6.16 10.81 -5.42
CA ASN A 39 5.35 11.51 -6.41
C ASN A 39 5.37 10.87 -7.81
N ASN A 40 6.53 10.35 -8.25
CA ASN A 40 6.72 9.89 -9.62
C ASN A 40 7.24 8.45 -9.73
N SER A 41 7.44 7.75 -8.60
CA SER A 41 8.01 6.42 -8.64
C SER A 41 7.62 5.59 -7.43
N VAL A 42 7.59 4.27 -7.63
CA VAL A 42 7.49 3.30 -6.56
C VAL A 42 8.82 2.58 -6.47
N ILE A 43 9.35 2.48 -5.25
CA ILE A 43 10.56 1.74 -4.93
C ILE A 43 10.14 0.48 -4.19
N LEU A 44 10.60 -0.67 -4.66
CA LEU A 44 10.50 -1.92 -3.93
C LEU A 44 11.68 -2.03 -2.97
N GLY A 45 11.45 -2.28 -1.69
CA GLY A 45 12.46 -2.65 -0.72
C GLY A 45 12.31 -4.10 -0.28
N LEU A 46 13.41 -4.83 -0.21
CA LEU A 46 13.50 -6.22 0.21
C LEU A 46 14.27 -6.35 1.52
N ASP A 47 13.83 -7.29 2.36
CA ASP A 47 14.62 -7.75 3.49
C ASP A 47 15.91 -8.41 2.97
N PRO A 48 17.10 -8.16 3.54
CA PRO A 48 18.34 -8.86 3.17
C PRO A 48 18.25 -10.39 3.20
N LEU A 49 17.30 -10.94 3.97
CA LEU A 49 17.02 -12.37 4.13
C LEU A 49 15.74 -12.80 3.40
N TYR A 50 15.34 -12.11 2.32
CA TYR A 50 14.17 -12.51 1.53
C TYR A 50 14.30 -13.97 1.05
N ASP A 51 13.18 -14.70 1.05
CA ASP A 51 13.16 -16.12 0.69
C ASP A 51 13.04 -16.34 -0.83
N THR A 52 13.17 -17.61 -1.24
CA THR A 52 13.01 -18.01 -2.65
C THR A 52 11.59 -17.77 -3.18
N THR A 53 10.58 -17.69 -2.30
CA THR A 53 9.20 -17.35 -2.67
C THR A 53 9.10 -15.91 -3.18
N VAL A 54 9.71 -14.97 -2.46
CA VAL A 54 9.77 -13.55 -2.85
C VAL A 54 10.52 -13.41 -4.17
N GLU A 55 11.67 -14.06 -4.31
CA GLU A 55 12.44 -14.03 -5.56
C GLU A 55 11.61 -14.54 -6.75
N TYR A 56 10.97 -15.70 -6.61
CA TYR A 56 10.12 -16.29 -7.64
C TYR A 56 8.96 -15.36 -8.03
N ALA A 57 8.27 -14.80 -7.03
CA ALA A 57 7.14 -13.89 -7.23
C ALA A 57 7.55 -12.63 -8.02
N LEU A 58 8.68 -12.02 -7.65
CA LEU A 58 9.18 -10.79 -8.27
C LEU A 58 9.70 -11.04 -9.69
N ASN A 59 10.39 -12.17 -9.91
CA ASN A 59 10.81 -12.59 -11.24
C ASN A 59 9.62 -12.78 -12.20
N ASN A 60 8.50 -13.33 -11.71
CA ASN A 60 7.28 -13.52 -12.50
C ASN A 60 6.61 -12.23 -12.94
N ILE A 61 6.81 -11.13 -12.22
CA ILE A 61 6.33 -9.79 -12.62
C ILE A 61 7.41 -8.98 -13.36
N GLY A 62 8.55 -9.59 -13.67
CA GLY A 62 9.61 -8.99 -14.48
C GLY A 62 10.65 -8.20 -13.71
N ILE A 63 10.73 -8.34 -12.38
CA ILE A 63 11.80 -7.77 -11.56
C ILE A 63 12.89 -8.81 -11.42
N LYS A 64 14.06 -8.53 -12.02
CA LYS A 64 15.25 -9.37 -11.83
C LYS A 64 16.03 -8.86 -10.63
N LEU A 65 16.18 -9.69 -9.61
CA LEU A 65 16.99 -9.37 -8.44
C LEU A 65 18.47 -9.50 -8.82
N GLY A 66 19.23 -8.42 -8.65
CA GLY A 66 20.68 -8.43 -8.76
C GLY A 66 21.33 -8.71 -7.40
N GLN A 67 22.52 -9.31 -7.38
CA GLN A 67 23.25 -9.53 -6.13
C GLN A 67 23.52 -8.20 -5.42
N GLY A 68 23.09 -8.10 -4.16
CA GLY A 68 23.38 -6.96 -3.27
C GLY A 68 22.41 -5.78 -3.34
N SER A 69 21.42 -5.78 -4.22
CA SER A 69 20.42 -4.70 -4.29
C SER A 69 19.20 -5.00 -3.42
N SER A 70 19.05 -4.28 -2.31
CA SER A 70 17.83 -4.37 -1.48
C SER A 70 16.69 -3.50 -2.01
N TYR A 71 16.92 -2.65 -3.02
CA TYR A 71 15.93 -1.69 -3.51
C TYR A 71 15.91 -1.59 -5.04
N PHE A 72 14.70 -1.43 -5.61
CA PHE A 72 14.51 -1.42 -7.05
C PHE A 72 13.57 -0.29 -7.47
N LEU A 73 14.05 0.59 -8.35
CA LEU A 73 13.20 1.54 -9.05
C LEU A 73 12.36 0.78 -10.09
N LEU A 74 11.05 0.89 -9.96
CA LEU A 74 10.12 0.08 -10.75
C LEU A 74 9.72 0.78 -12.04
N VAL A 75 9.55 0.02 -13.12
CA VAL A 75 8.97 0.51 -14.38
C VAL A 75 7.44 0.60 -14.28
N PRO A 76 6.75 1.49 -15.03
CA PRO A 76 5.32 1.76 -14.81
C PRO A 76 4.37 0.54 -14.83
N PRO A 77 4.54 -0.47 -15.71
CA PRO A 77 3.69 -1.67 -15.67
C PRO A 77 3.84 -2.46 -14.36
N VAL A 78 5.05 -2.54 -13.83
CA VAL A 78 5.39 -3.24 -12.58
C VAL A 78 4.91 -2.45 -11.37
N GLN A 79 5.06 -1.12 -11.40
CA GLN A 79 4.49 -0.21 -10.40
C GLN A 79 2.98 -0.44 -10.27
N LYS A 80 2.26 -0.48 -11.40
CA LYS A 80 0.81 -0.70 -11.41
C LYS A 80 0.44 -2.07 -10.82
N THR A 81 1.16 -3.13 -11.18
CA THR A 81 0.97 -4.47 -10.60
C THR A 81 1.12 -4.46 -9.08
N LEU A 82 2.23 -3.92 -8.58
CA LEU A 82 2.54 -3.94 -7.15
C LEU A 82 1.59 -3.05 -6.35
N MET A 83 1.14 -1.93 -6.91
CA MET A 83 0.12 -1.09 -6.25
C MET A 83 -1.26 -1.73 -6.26
N MET A 84 -1.64 -2.44 -7.32
CA MET A 84 -2.86 -3.25 -7.31
C MET A 84 -2.79 -4.33 -6.23
N PHE A 85 -1.63 -4.99 -6.10
CA PHE A 85 -1.41 -6.01 -5.07
C PHE A 85 -1.47 -5.42 -3.66
N ASP A 86 -0.78 -4.31 -3.39
CA ASP A 86 -0.81 -3.59 -2.11
C ASP A 86 -2.24 -3.21 -1.69
N TRP A 87 -3.06 -2.71 -2.62
CA TRP A 87 -4.47 -2.45 -2.38
C TRP A 87 -5.28 -3.71 -2.13
N PHE A 88 -5.02 -4.78 -2.88
CA PHE A 88 -5.71 -6.06 -2.71
C PHE A 88 -5.44 -6.65 -1.33
N VAL A 89 -4.19 -6.58 -0.86
CA VAL A 89 -3.78 -6.95 0.51
C VAL A 89 -4.55 -6.14 1.53
N ARG A 90 -4.54 -4.81 1.45
CA ARG A 90 -5.23 -3.96 2.44
C ARG A 90 -6.74 -4.21 2.48
N ARG A 91 -7.35 -4.50 1.34
CA ARG A 91 -8.79 -4.83 1.28
C ARG A 91 -9.11 -6.20 1.87
N SER A 92 -8.18 -7.15 1.84
CA SER A 92 -8.41 -8.48 2.45
C SER A 92 -8.55 -8.45 3.97
N TRP A 93 -8.00 -7.43 4.64
CA TRP A 93 -8.17 -7.24 6.09
C TRP A 93 -9.58 -6.82 6.47
N GLN A 94 -10.28 -6.11 5.59
CA GLN A 94 -11.59 -5.53 5.86
C GLN A 94 -12.73 -6.33 5.24
N LYS A 95 -12.45 -7.07 4.16
CA LYS A 95 -13.46 -7.74 3.34
C LYS A 95 -13.06 -9.19 3.09
N ALA A 96 -13.81 -10.11 3.67
CA ALA A 96 -13.57 -11.55 3.60
C ALA A 96 -13.56 -12.07 2.14
N GLU A 97 -14.30 -11.43 1.23
CA GLU A 97 -14.35 -11.76 -0.19
C GLU A 97 -12.95 -11.77 -0.83
N TYR A 98 -12.13 -10.78 -0.50
CA TYR A 98 -10.76 -10.69 -1.02
C TYR A 98 -9.88 -11.81 -0.49
N ALA A 99 -9.92 -12.07 0.82
CA ALA A 99 -9.11 -13.12 1.45
C ALA A 99 -9.49 -14.51 0.93
N VAL A 100 -10.78 -14.81 0.78
CA VAL A 100 -11.25 -16.11 0.28
C VAL A 100 -10.91 -16.29 -1.20
N ALA A 101 -11.20 -15.31 -2.06
CA ALA A 101 -10.88 -15.42 -3.49
C ALA A 101 -9.37 -15.58 -3.73
N TRP A 102 -8.55 -14.84 -2.99
CA TRP A 102 -7.10 -14.97 -3.03
C TRP A 102 -6.65 -16.36 -2.54
N SER A 103 -7.18 -16.85 -1.41
CA SER A 103 -6.82 -18.17 -0.89
C SER A 103 -7.13 -19.29 -1.88
N ILE A 104 -8.29 -19.22 -2.55
CA ILE A 104 -8.65 -20.19 -3.60
C ILE A 104 -7.66 -20.10 -4.76
N LEU A 105 -7.40 -18.91 -5.32
CA LEU A 105 -6.43 -18.76 -6.42
C LEU A 105 -5.05 -19.31 -6.05
N ASN A 106 -4.61 -19.03 -4.82
CA ASN A 106 -3.34 -19.48 -4.28
C ASN A 106 -3.28 -21.01 -4.06
N LEU A 107 -4.38 -21.67 -3.71
CA LEU A 107 -4.47 -23.13 -3.63
C LEU A 107 -4.54 -23.78 -5.03
N MET A 108 -5.11 -23.08 -6.00
CA MET A 108 -5.26 -23.54 -7.38
C MET A 108 -3.99 -23.40 -8.24
N ARG A 109 -2.85 -22.92 -7.71
CA ARG A 109 -1.61 -22.60 -8.46
C ARG A 109 -1.42 -23.40 -9.75
N GLY A 110 -1.64 -22.74 -10.89
CA GLY A 110 -1.42 -23.32 -12.23
C GLY A 110 -2.43 -24.38 -12.71
N MET A 111 -3.40 -24.78 -11.90
CA MET A 111 -4.41 -25.78 -12.23
C MET A 111 -5.69 -25.13 -12.81
N PRO A 112 -6.28 -25.69 -13.88
CA PRO A 112 -7.48 -25.14 -14.52
C PRO A 112 -8.75 -25.35 -13.68
N GLU A 113 -8.80 -26.43 -12.91
CA GLU A 113 -9.90 -26.78 -12.00
C GLU A 113 -9.32 -27.60 -10.84
N CYS A 114 -9.84 -27.37 -9.63
CA CYS A 114 -9.38 -28.06 -8.44
C CYS A 114 -10.56 -28.46 -7.56
N SER A 115 -10.41 -29.58 -6.86
CA SER A 115 -11.19 -29.92 -5.67
C SER A 115 -10.41 -29.48 -4.45
N LEU A 116 -10.95 -28.53 -3.68
CA LEU A 116 -10.32 -27.97 -2.49
C LEU A 116 -11.15 -28.30 -1.25
N ASN A 117 -10.50 -28.61 -0.13
CA ASN A 117 -11.21 -28.69 1.15
C ASN A 117 -11.43 -27.26 1.67
N ILE A 118 -12.64 -26.96 2.16
CA ILE A 118 -12.94 -25.66 2.76
C ILE A 118 -11.99 -25.29 3.91
N GLU A 119 -11.52 -26.27 4.69
CA GLU A 119 -10.59 -26.04 5.80
C GLU A 119 -9.29 -25.41 5.32
N GLN A 120 -8.77 -25.86 4.17
CA GLN A 120 -7.57 -25.27 3.56
C GLN A 120 -7.81 -23.82 3.13
N VAL A 121 -9.02 -23.49 2.67
CA VAL A 121 -9.41 -22.12 2.33
C VAL A 121 -9.50 -21.25 3.59
N CYS A 122 -10.08 -21.79 4.68
CA CYS A 122 -10.18 -21.11 5.97
C CYS A 122 -8.79 -20.82 6.55
N GLU A 123 -7.91 -21.83 6.59
CA GLU A 123 -6.54 -21.72 7.08
C GLU A 123 -5.73 -20.66 6.32
N ARG A 124 -5.78 -20.67 4.97
CA ARG A 124 -5.02 -19.70 4.16
C ARG A 124 -5.59 -18.28 4.22
N SER A 125 -6.91 -18.16 4.38
CA SER A 125 -7.57 -16.86 4.50
C SER A 125 -7.46 -16.26 5.90
N GLY A 126 -7.19 -17.07 6.93
CA GLY A 126 -7.20 -16.65 8.33
C GLY A 126 -8.61 -16.36 8.85
N LEU A 127 -9.63 -16.97 8.24
CA LEU A 127 -11.04 -16.78 8.60
C LEU A 127 -11.62 -18.04 9.21
N ASP A 128 -12.64 -17.87 10.03
CA ASP A 128 -13.43 -19.01 10.49
C ASP A 128 -14.27 -19.61 9.36
N ARG A 129 -14.69 -20.85 9.59
CA ARG A 129 -15.47 -21.62 8.63
C ARG A 129 -16.79 -20.95 8.24
N THR A 130 -17.48 -20.32 9.18
CA THR A 130 -18.77 -19.66 8.92
C THR A 130 -18.61 -18.48 7.97
N ALA A 131 -17.57 -17.67 8.17
CA ALA A 131 -17.23 -16.56 7.30
C ALA A 131 -16.85 -17.04 5.89
N CYS A 132 -16.01 -18.07 5.78
CA CYS A 132 -15.66 -18.68 4.50
C CYS A 132 -16.89 -19.23 3.76
N MET A 133 -17.75 -19.98 4.43
CA MET A 133 -19.00 -20.51 3.86
C MET A 133 -19.88 -19.39 3.31
N LYS A 134 -20.06 -18.30 4.07
CA LYS A 134 -20.87 -17.15 3.65
C LYS A 134 -20.34 -16.53 2.36
N VAL A 135 -19.01 -16.36 2.27
CA VAL A 135 -18.37 -15.81 1.08
C VAL A 135 -18.48 -16.76 -0.11
N LEU A 136 -18.22 -18.07 0.08
CA LEU A 136 -18.36 -19.08 -0.98
C LEU A 136 -19.77 -19.11 -1.56
N ASN A 137 -20.78 -19.02 -0.70
CA ASN A 137 -22.19 -18.90 -1.11
C ASN A 137 -22.43 -17.62 -1.91
N SER A 138 -21.86 -16.48 -1.50
CA SER A 138 -21.97 -15.22 -2.24
C SER A 138 -21.33 -15.28 -3.63
N PHE A 139 -20.27 -16.09 -3.80
CA PHE A 139 -19.64 -16.38 -5.09
C PHE A 139 -20.38 -17.45 -5.90
N SER A 140 -21.53 -17.93 -5.40
CA SER A 140 -22.27 -19.05 -5.98
C SER A 140 -21.38 -20.27 -6.22
N ILE A 141 -20.44 -20.53 -5.30
CA ILE A 141 -19.55 -21.69 -5.33
C ILE A 141 -20.23 -22.81 -4.54
N LYS A 142 -20.52 -23.92 -5.22
CA LYS A 142 -21.17 -25.08 -4.60
C LYS A 142 -20.16 -25.86 -3.77
N ILE A 143 -20.61 -26.28 -2.59
CA ILE A 143 -19.88 -27.16 -1.70
C ILE A 143 -20.57 -28.51 -1.77
N LYS A 144 -19.80 -29.55 -2.13
CA LYS A 144 -20.28 -30.92 -2.21
C LYS A 144 -20.17 -31.61 -0.85
N ASP A 145 -20.70 -32.83 -0.77
CA ASP A 145 -20.52 -33.72 0.38
C ASP A 145 -19.03 -33.82 0.74
N ASN A 146 -18.75 -33.88 2.05
CA ASN A 146 -17.40 -33.84 2.64
C ASN A 146 -16.66 -32.50 2.45
N ASP A 147 -17.37 -31.37 2.38
CA ASP A 147 -16.79 -30.03 2.43
C ASP A 147 -15.85 -29.67 1.27
N LEU A 148 -16.04 -30.36 0.15
CA LEU A 148 -15.26 -30.16 -1.06
C LEU A 148 -15.84 -29.05 -1.92
N ILE A 149 -14.99 -28.10 -2.28
CA ILE A 149 -15.25 -27.01 -3.19
C ILE A 149 -14.69 -27.40 -4.56
N ILE A 150 -15.53 -27.42 -5.58
CA ILE A 150 -15.09 -27.56 -6.97
C ILE A 150 -15.28 -26.22 -7.67
N VAL A 151 -14.19 -25.67 -8.18
CA VAL A 151 -14.21 -24.37 -8.83
C VAL A 151 -13.20 -24.31 -9.98
N SER A 152 -13.61 -23.69 -11.08
CA SER A 152 -12.74 -23.43 -12.21
C SER A 152 -11.90 -22.19 -11.96
N ARG A 153 -10.67 -22.22 -12.49
CA ARG A 153 -9.72 -21.11 -12.38
C ARG A 153 -10.28 -19.85 -13.02
N GLU A 154 -10.89 -19.98 -14.18
CA GLU A 154 -11.51 -18.88 -14.92
C GLU A 154 -12.56 -18.14 -14.07
N LYS A 155 -13.40 -18.88 -13.33
CA LYS A 155 -14.38 -18.28 -12.43
C LYS A 155 -13.71 -17.46 -11.33
N ILE A 156 -12.65 -17.99 -10.71
CA ILE A 156 -11.92 -17.28 -9.64
C ILE A 156 -11.19 -16.05 -10.18
N LEU A 157 -10.56 -16.15 -11.36
CA LEU A 157 -9.93 -15.00 -12.00
C LEU A 157 -10.95 -13.90 -12.31
N SER A 158 -12.13 -14.26 -12.83
CA SER A 158 -13.22 -13.29 -13.06
C SER A 158 -13.68 -12.61 -11.76
N LEU A 159 -13.82 -13.36 -10.68
CA LEU A 159 -14.17 -12.79 -9.37
C LEU A 159 -13.10 -11.83 -8.86
N ILE A 160 -11.81 -12.19 -8.99
CA ILE A 160 -10.71 -11.30 -8.60
C ILE A 160 -10.69 -10.04 -9.47
N GLU A 161 -10.98 -10.14 -10.78
CA GLU A 161 -11.12 -8.97 -11.65
C GLU A 161 -12.24 -8.03 -11.20
N GLU A 162 -13.39 -8.58 -10.78
CA GLU A 162 -14.49 -7.79 -10.22
C GLU A 162 -14.09 -7.10 -8.92
N LEU A 163 -13.42 -7.82 -8.00
CA LEU A 163 -12.91 -7.25 -6.75
C LEU A 163 -11.89 -6.13 -7.01
N VAL A 164 -11.01 -6.31 -8.00
CA VAL A 164 -10.02 -5.31 -8.43
C VAL A 164 -10.70 -4.04 -8.94
N ARG A 165 -11.83 -4.13 -9.63
CA ARG A 165 -12.58 -2.95 -10.13
C ARG A 165 -13.12 -2.08 -8.99
N THR A 166 -13.26 -2.63 -7.79
CA THR A 166 -13.71 -1.86 -6.61
C THR A 166 -12.56 -1.21 -5.84
N LEU A 167 -11.30 -1.47 -6.22
CA LEU A 167 -10.13 -0.80 -5.65
C LEU A 167 -10.11 0.68 -6.05
N PRO A 168 -9.58 1.56 -5.20
CA PRO A 168 -9.36 2.95 -5.59
C PRO A 168 -8.45 3.05 -6.81
N SER A 169 -8.79 3.99 -7.69
CA SER A 169 -7.93 4.33 -8.81
C SER A 169 -6.66 5.05 -8.34
N TRP A 170 -5.61 4.98 -9.15
CA TRP A 170 -4.35 5.69 -8.91
C TRP A 170 -4.57 7.20 -8.68
N ILE A 171 -5.52 7.80 -9.38
CA ILE A 171 -5.85 9.22 -9.25
C ILE A 171 -6.52 9.50 -7.89
N GLU A 172 -7.45 8.64 -7.46
CA GLU A 172 -8.08 8.77 -6.14
C GLU A 172 -7.06 8.65 -5.00
N GLU A 173 -6.10 7.73 -5.14
CA GLU A 173 -5.01 7.57 -4.20
C GLU A 173 -4.13 8.82 -4.12
N ASN A 174 -3.70 9.39 -5.25
CA ASN A 174 -2.91 10.63 -5.22
C ASN A 174 -3.68 11.83 -4.64
N VAL A 175 -4.99 11.91 -4.89
CA VAL A 175 -5.85 12.93 -4.25
C VAL A 175 -5.81 12.75 -2.74
N MET A 176 -5.97 11.52 -2.25
CA MET A 176 -5.90 11.23 -0.81
C MET A 176 -4.51 11.47 -0.23
N ASP A 177 -3.44 11.08 -0.91
CA ASP A 177 -2.07 11.35 -0.49
C ASP A 177 -1.80 12.86 -0.37
N PHE A 178 -2.29 13.64 -1.33
CA PHE A 178 -2.18 15.10 -1.30
C PHE A 178 -2.98 15.71 -0.14
N ILE A 179 -4.23 15.27 0.09
CA ILE A 179 -5.06 15.76 1.20
C ILE A 179 -4.48 15.33 2.55
N CYS A 180 -3.97 14.10 2.68
CA CYS A 180 -3.31 13.66 3.90
C CYS A 180 -2.03 14.46 4.17
N SER A 181 -1.33 14.90 3.13
CA SER A 181 -0.07 15.66 3.26
C SER A 181 -0.27 17.17 3.47
N ASN A 182 -1.49 17.69 3.36
CA ASN A 182 -1.77 19.13 3.42
C ASN A 182 -2.96 19.42 4.35
N VAL A 183 -2.95 20.57 5.05
CA VAL A 183 -4.07 20.95 5.92
C VAL A 183 -4.90 21.99 5.19
N ASN A 184 -6.22 21.97 5.40
CA ASN A 184 -7.13 22.97 4.85
C ASN A 184 -7.04 23.09 3.32
N VAL A 185 -7.18 21.95 2.65
CA VAL A 185 -7.01 21.82 1.20
C VAL A 185 -8.31 22.17 0.49
N SER A 186 -8.26 23.03 -0.52
CA SER A 186 -9.40 23.31 -1.39
C SER A 186 -9.37 22.44 -2.66
N ALA A 187 -10.51 22.32 -3.33
CA ALA A 187 -10.58 21.62 -4.62
C ALA A 187 -9.63 22.23 -5.68
N SER A 188 -9.37 23.53 -5.59
CA SER A 188 -8.41 24.22 -6.47
C SER A 188 -6.99 23.75 -6.23
N ASP A 189 -6.60 23.53 -4.97
CA ASP A 189 -5.24 23.11 -4.62
C ASP A 189 -4.98 21.68 -5.12
N VAL A 190 -5.97 20.80 -4.95
CA VAL A 190 -5.93 19.42 -5.48
C VAL A 190 -5.76 19.44 -7.00
N TYR A 191 -6.59 20.22 -7.70
CA TYR A 191 -6.51 20.33 -9.15
C TYR A 191 -5.16 20.89 -9.61
N SER A 192 -4.70 21.98 -9.00
CA SER A 192 -3.41 22.58 -9.33
C SER A 192 -2.26 21.58 -9.16
N HIS A 193 -2.28 20.78 -8.09
CA HIS A 193 -1.23 19.78 -7.85
C HIS A 193 -1.30 18.58 -8.82
N LEU A 194 -2.49 18.11 -9.15
CA LEU A 194 -2.67 16.83 -9.87
C LEU A 194 -3.04 16.99 -11.35
N SER A 195 -3.18 18.22 -11.85
CA SER A 195 -3.46 18.50 -13.26
C SER A 195 -2.41 17.87 -14.20
N TYR A 196 -1.15 17.82 -13.79
CA TYR A 196 -0.07 17.15 -14.53
C TYR A 196 -0.33 15.64 -14.74
N TYR A 197 -1.04 14.97 -13.83
CA TYR A 197 -1.42 13.56 -13.96
C TYR A 197 -2.73 13.37 -14.74
N GLY A 198 -3.21 14.39 -15.46
CA GLY A 198 -4.42 14.34 -16.28
C GLY A 198 -5.72 14.51 -15.50
N LEU A 199 -5.66 14.98 -14.24
CA LEU A 199 -6.86 15.24 -13.45
C LEU A 199 -7.57 16.51 -13.95
N SER A 200 -8.81 16.37 -14.43
CA SER A 200 -9.63 17.51 -14.83
C SER A 200 -10.34 18.16 -13.62
N PRO A 201 -10.79 19.43 -13.73
CA PRO A 201 -11.56 20.06 -12.66
C PRO A 201 -12.83 19.27 -12.30
N SER A 202 -13.57 18.80 -13.30
CA SER A 202 -14.79 18.00 -13.10
C SER A 202 -14.50 16.70 -12.34
N MET A 203 -13.44 15.98 -12.74
CA MET A 203 -13.02 14.75 -12.07
C MET A 203 -12.57 15.02 -10.63
N THR A 204 -11.89 16.15 -10.39
CA THR A 204 -11.49 16.59 -9.04
C THR A 204 -12.71 16.67 -8.12
N TYR A 205 -13.76 17.38 -8.54
CA TYR A 205 -14.99 17.48 -7.74
C TYR A 205 -15.71 16.14 -7.57
N LYS A 206 -15.70 15.28 -8.59
CA LYS A 206 -16.31 13.93 -8.50
C LYS A 206 -15.60 13.06 -7.46
N ILE A 207 -14.27 13.04 -7.48
CA ILE A 207 -13.46 12.29 -6.51
C ILE A 207 -13.67 12.86 -5.10
N LEU A 208 -13.57 14.17 -4.91
CA LEU A 208 -13.77 14.80 -3.60
C LEU A 208 -15.17 14.55 -3.05
N ARG A 209 -16.21 14.57 -3.90
CA ARG A 209 -17.58 14.23 -3.48
C ARG A 209 -17.67 12.78 -3.00
N LYS A 210 -17.08 11.85 -3.73
CA LYS A 210 -17.03 10.42 -3.36
C LYS A 210 -16.30 10.23 -2.02
N LEU A 211 -15.12 10.82 -1.85
CA LEU A 211 -14.33 10.74 -0.62
C LEU A 211 -15.08 11.35 0.59
N LYS A 212 -15.83 12.43 0.38
CA LYS A 212 -16.73 13.00 1.41
C LYS A 212 -17.86 12.06 1.77
N SER A 213 -18.55 11.48 0.78
CA SER A 213 -19.65 10.53 1.06
C SER A 213 -19.18 9.25 1.73
N GLU A 214 -17.94 8.83 1.45
CA GLU A 214 -17.30 7.71 2.12
C GLU A 214 -16.75 8.10 3.50
N GLY A 215 -16.76 9.38 3.88
CA GLY A 215 -16.23 9.83 5.18
C GLY A 215 -14.71 9.77 5.29
N CYS A 216 -13.98 9.65 4.18
CA CYS A 216 -12.52 9.65 4.14
C CYS A 216 -11.93 11.06 4.33
N ILE A 217 -12.72 12.10 4.01
CA ILE A 217 -12.36 13.51 4.18
C ILE A 217 -13.55 14.29 4.76
N LYS A 218 -13.24 15.37 5.49
CA LYS A 218 -14.24 16.27 6.10
C LYS A 218 -14.00 17.71 5.71
N VAL A 219 -15.08 18.49 5.59
CA VAL A 219 -15.00 19.94 5.44
C VAL A 219 -14.73 20.56 6.80
N VAL A 220 -13.60 21.25 6.92
CA VAL A 220 -13.16 21.89 8.17
C VAL A 220 -13.68 23.33 8.24
N ARG A 221 -13.67 24.04 7.11
CA ARG A 221 -14.07 25.45 7.05
C ARG A 221 -14.56 25.82 5.66
N HIS A 222 -15.40 26.85 5.57
CA HIS A 222 -15.70 27.53 4.33
C HIS A 222 -14.99 28.89 4.30
N ILE A 223 -14.24 29.16 3.23
CA ILE A 223 -13.57 30.46 3.04
C ILE A 223 -14.06 31.15 1.77
N ARG A 224 -14.13 32.48 1.82
CA ARG A 224 -14.46 33.28 0.66
C ARG A 224 -13.17 33.75 -0.01
N VAL A 225 -13.01 33.46 -1.30
CA VAL A 225 -11.77 33.76 -2.04
C VAL A 225 -11.62 35.25 -2.37
N LYS A 226 -12.76 35.94 -2.53
CA LYS A 226 -12.86 37.37 -2.81
C LYS A 226 -14.09 37.91 -2.07
N SER A 227 -14.12 39.20 -1.74
CA SER A 227 -15.22 39.84 -0.98
C SER A 227 -16.62 39.53 -1.53
N LYS A 228 -16.77 39.36 -2.85
CA LYS A 228 -18.02 38.96 -3.52
C LYS A 228 -17.95 37.60 -4.27
N GLY A 229 -16.93 36.78 -4.00
CA GLY A 229 -16.73 35.48 -4.68
C GLY A 229 -17.48 34.31 -4.01
N PRO A 230 -17.53 33.13 -4.67
CA PRO A 230 -18.12 31.92 -4.09
C PRO A 230 -17.32 31.43 -2.87
N MET A 231 -18.01 30.75 -1.96
CA MET A 231 -17.38 30.04 -0.86
C MET A 231 -16.63 28.82 -1.39
N ARG A 232 -15.43 28.57 -0.87
CA ARG A 232 -14.66 27.34 -1.07
C ARG A 232 -14.64 26.53 0.20
N GLU A 233 -14.86 25.24 0.05
CA GLU A 233 -14.63 24.26 1.10
C GLU A 233 -13.12 24.08 1.30
N LEU A 234 -12.68 24.14 2.54
CA LEU A 234 -11.38 23.65 2.99
C LEU A 234 -11.58 22.31 3.65
N MET A 235 -10.84 21.32 3.19
CA MET A 235 -10.98 19.92 3.58
C MET A 235 -9.73 19.42 4.30
N SER A 236 -9.89 18.36 5.08
CA SER A 236 -8.81 17.59 5.68
C SER A 236 -9.20 16.11 5.70
N SER A 237 -8.21 15.22 5.83
CA SER A 237 -8.46 13.79 5.99
C SER A 237 -9.22 13.50 7.29
N ASP A 238 -10.02 12.44 7.27
CA ASP A 238 -10.71 11.92 8.45
C ASP A 238 -10.16 10.54 8.80
N CYS A 239 -9.25 10.49 9.78
CA CYS A 239 -8.59 9.26 10.19
C CYS A 239 -9.54 8.23 10.83
N ARG A 240 -10.81 8.58 11.11
CA ARG A 240 -11.82 7.62 11.60
C ARG A 240 -12.22 6.63 10.52
N ASN A 241 -12.20 7.03 9.25
CA ASN A 241 -12.39 6.12 8.14
C ASN A 241 -11.13 6.11 7.26
N CYS A 242 -10.23 5.17 7.57
CA CYS A 242 -8.95 5.08 6.89
C CYS A 242 -9.14 4.63 5.44
N PHE A 243 -8.98 5.58 4.51
CA PHE A 243 -8.99 5.29 3.07
C PHE A 243 -8.03 4.14 2.69
N PHE A 244 -6.87 4.08 3.34
CA PHE A 244 -5.80 3.12 3.09
C PHE A 244 -6.05 1.72 3.68
N GLY A 245 -7.22 1.49 4.29
CA GLY A 245 -7.69 0.15 4.64
C GLY A 245 -7.16 -0.44 5.95
N TYR A 246 -6.39 0.32 6.75
CA TYR A 246 -5.98 -0.12 8.08
C TYR A 246 -7.19 -0.28 9.01
N SER A 247 -7.15 -1.25 9.92
CA SER A 247 -8.25 -1.49 10.87
C SER A 247 -8.34 -0.43 11.97
N SER A 248 -7.25 0.30 12.21
CA SER A 248 -7.21 1.39 13.19
C SER A 248 -6.19 2.47 12.83
N PRO A 249 -6.38 3.71 13.33
CA PRO A 249 -5.36 4.77 13.24
C PRO A 249 -4.01 4.34 13.85
N THR A 250 -4.04 3.55 14.92
CA THR A 250 -2.84 3.01 15.57
C THR A 250 -2.03 2.11 14.63
N ASN A 251 -2.69 1.24 13.87
CA ASN A 251 -2.01 0.37 12.91
C ASN A 251 -1.46 1.15 11.72
N CYS A 252 -2.18 2.18 11.27
CA CYS A 252 -1.67 3.11 10.27
C CYS A 252 -0.39 3.81 10.75
N PHE A 253 -0.40 4.36 11.98
CA PHE A 253 0.78 4.95 12.60
C PHE A 253 1.95 3.97 12.69
N ARG A 254 1.70 2.74 13.18
CA ARG A 254 2.72 1.69 13.30
C ARG A 254 3.33 1.32 11.96
N SER A 255 2.52 1.21 10.91
CA SER A 255 3.02 0.96 9.55
C SER A 255 3.95 2.07 9.07
N CYS A 256 3.57 3.33 9.26
CA CYS A 256 4.42 4.48 8.91
C CYS A 256 5.70 4.52 9.75
N PHE A 257 5.61 4.26 11.05
CA PHE A 257 6.75 4.25 11.96
C PHE A 257 7.75 3.15 11.59
N TYR A 258 7.27 1.93 11.33
CA TYR A 258 8.12 0.82 10.92
C TYR A 258 8.82 1.10 9.58
N GLN A 259 8.12 1.66 8.60
CA GLN A 259 8.76 2.06 7.33
C GLN A 259 9.86 3.09 7.55
N LEU A 260 9.66 4.03 8.47
CA LEU A 260 10.64 5.04 8.83
C LEU A 260 11.84 4.43 9.56
N GLU A 261 11.60 3.53 10.51
CA GLU A 261 12.63 2.76 11.21
C GLU A 261 13.52 2.00 10.21
N LYS A 262 12.92 1.19 9.33
CA LYS A 262 13.67 0.43 8.30
C LYS A 262 14.46 1.32 7.35
N LEU A 263 13.93 2.49 7.06
CA LEU A 263 14.60 3.49 6.25
C LEU A 263 15.83 4.08 6.98
N ILE A 264 15.71 4.38 8.27
CA ILE A 264 16.80 4.87 9.11
C ILE A 264 17.87 3.79 9.31
N GLU A 265 17.48 2.54 9.61
CA GLU A 265 18.41 1.41 9.75
C GLU A 265 19.32 1.27 8.53
N LYS A 266 18.77 1.46 7.33
CA LYS A 266 19.53 1.45 6.08
C LYS A 266 20.49 2.64 5.96
N LEU A 267 20.05 3.85 6.34
CA LEU A 267 20.90 5.05 6.29
C LEU A 267 22.09 4.94 7.24
N ILE A 268 21.88 4.35 8.42
CA ILE A 268 22.94 4.13 9.42
C ILE A 268 23.78 2.89 9.06
N GLY A 269 23.20 1.92 8.34
CA GLY A 269 23.87 0.66 7.96
C GLY A 269 23.88 -0.39 9.06
N ARG A 270 23.00 -0.25 10.07
CA ARG A 270 22.80 -1.22 11.16
C ARG A 270 21.37 -1.11 11.71
N PRO A 271 20.87 -2.16 12.38
CA PRO A 271 19.62 -2.07 13.13
C PRO A 271 19.68 -0.95 14.19
N MET A 272 18.53 -0.33 14.45
CA MET A 272 18.39 0.64 15.53
C MET A 272 18.39 -0.10 16.87
N LYS A 273 19.05 0.46 17.88
CA LYS A 273 19.00 -0.05 19.25
C LYS A 273 17.65 0.31 19.88
N VAL A 274 17.20 -0.46 20.86
CA VAL A 274 15.91 -0.26 21.53
C VAL A 274 15.70 1.18 22.00
N HIS A 275 16.71 1.80 22.64
CA HIS A 275 16.63 3.21 23.06
C HIS A 275 16.56 4.20 21.89
N GLU A 276 17.17 3.93 20.74
CA GLU A 276 17.08 4.79 19.54
C GLU A 276 15.67 4.72 18.94
N VAL A 277 15.04 3.53 19.00
CA VAL A 277 13.65 3.33 18.56
C VAL A 277 12.68 4.01 19.51
N GLU A 278 12.90 3.91 20.82
CA GLU A 278 12.14 4.64 21.84
C GLU A 278 12.32 6.15 21.70
N GLU A 279 13.55 6.61 21.46
CA GLU A 279 13.98 7.94 21.01
C GLU A 279 13.07 8.48 19.90
N LEU A 280 13.15 7.78 18.77
CA LEU A 280 12.40 8.08 17.56
C LEU A 280 10.88 8.07 17.83
N TYR A 281 10.38 7.10 18.60
CA TYR A 281 8.96 7.00 18.94
C TYR A 281 8.51 8.17 19.80
N GLN A 282 9.26 8.52 20.85
CA GLN A 282 8.95 9.65 21.71
C GLN A 282 8.96 10.96 20.93
N GLU A 283 9.96 11.17 20.09
CA GLU A 283 10.08 12.40 19.30
C GLU A 283 8.97 12.50 18.25
N ILE A 284 8.64 11.39 17.59
CA ILE A 284 7.52 11.34 16.64
C ILE A 284 6.16 11.47 17.33
N SER A 285 5.98 10.90 18.51
CA SER A 285 4.72 10.98 19.27
C SER A 285 4.52 12.34 19.94
N LYS A 286 5.61 13.07 20.24
CA LYS A 286 5.61 14.47 20.70
C LYS A 286 5.29 15.45 19.58
N LEU A 287 5.54 15.11 18.32
CA LEU A 287 5.10 15.93 17.19
C LEU A 287 3.56 16.03 17.24
N PRO A 288 2.99 17.25 17.35
CA PRO A 288 1.55 17.42 17.48
C PRO A 288 0.87 17.22 16.13
N PHE A 289 1.04 16.08 15.45
CA PHE A 289 0.67 15.99 14.04
C PHE A 289 0.13 14.64 13.57
N SER A 290 -0.91 14.78 12.74
CA SER A 290 -1.56 13.77 11.94
C SER A 290 -0.58 13.02 11.02
N GLU A 291 -1.08 11.91 10.45
CA GLU A 291 -0.50 11.07 9.38
C GLU A 291 0.30 11.84 8.30
N LYS A 292 -0.02 13.12 8.08
CA LYS A 292 0.67 14.13 7.28
C LYS A 292 2.20 14.20 7.49
N THR A 293 2.63 14.37 8.73
CA THR A 293 4.04 14.68 9.03
C THR A 293 4.89 13.43 8.85
N LEU A 294 4.37 12.27 9.26
CA LEU A 294 4.98 10.96 9.02
C LEU A 294 5.18 10.68 7.52
N ARG A 295 4.17 10.95 6.70
CA ARG A 295 4.28 10.80 5.24
C ARG A 295 5.29 11.77 4.62
N SER A 296 5.36 13.00 5.12
CA SER A 296 6.32 14.00 4.63
C SER A 296 7.76 13.64 4.98
N VAL A 297 8.00 13.12 6.18
CA VAL A 297 9.31 12.59 6.62
C VAL A 297 9.69 11.36 5.79
N ASN A 298 8.78 10.40 5.63
CA ASN A 298 9.01 9.22 4.79
C ASN A 298 9.34 9.64 3.34
N LYS A 299 8.59 10.59 2.76
CA LYS A 299 8.86 11.14 1.44
C LYS A 299 10.24 11.81 1.32
N ALA A 300 10.64 12.61 2.31
CA ALA A 300 11.94 13.28 2.31
C ALA A 300 13.10 12.27 2.37
N LEU A 301 12.95 11.23 3.19
CA LEU A 301 13.97 10.18 3.32
C LEU A 301 14.01 9.26 2.09
N VAL A 302 12.88 8.97 1.46
CA VAL A 302 12.84 8.23 0.20
C VAL A 302 13.49 9.05 -0.93
N LEU A 303 13.28 10.37 -0.98
CA LEU A 303 14.00 11.27 -1.90
C LEU A 303 15.52 11.25 -1.61
N ALA A 304 15.93 11.25 -0.34
CA ALA A 304 17.33 11.13 0.04
C ALA A 304 17.96 9.80 -0.43
N LEU A 305 17.22 8.69 -0.35
CA LEU A 305 17.67 7.41 -0.92
C LEU A 305 17.81 7.47 -2.45
N GLN A 306 16.85 8.07 -3.15
CA GLN A 306 16.95 8.25 -4.61
C GLN A 306 18.21 9.02 -4.98
N PHE A 307 18.52 10.09 -4.25
CA PHE A 307 19.75 10.86 -4.46
C PHE A 307 20.99 10.03 -4.15
N SER A 308 21.02 9.28 -3.04
CA SER A 308 22.14 8.41 -2.68
C SER A 308 22.43 7.33 -3.71
N GLU A 309 21.41 6.72 -4.31
CA GLU A 309 21.57 5.63 -5.30
C GLU A 309 21.91 6.18 -6.70
N MET A 310 21.40 7.36 -7.06
CA MET A 310 21.76 8.04 -8.32
C MET A 310 23.18 8.63 -8.26
N SER A 311 23.62 9.09 -7.09
CA SER A 311 24.98 9.56 -6.89
C SER A 311 25.91 8.37 -6.65
N LYS A 312 26.62 7.91 -7.68
CA LYS A 312 27.81 7.05 -7.50
C LYS A 312 28.96 7.75 -6.75
N GLU A 313 28.75 8.97 -6.27
CA GLU A 313 29.74 9.80 -5.61
C GLU A 313 29.64 9.69 -4.08
N LYS A 314 30.75 9.24 -3.47
CA LYS A 314 30.96 9.22 -2.01
C LYS A 314 30.62 10.54 -1.30
N ASN A 315 30.68 11.66 -2.02
CA ASN A 315 30.48 13.00 -1.47
C ASN A 315 29.01 13.30 -1.15
N VAL A 316 28.05 12.79 -1.94
CA VAL A 316 26.62 13.01 -1.70
C VAL A 316 26.12 12.16 -0.53
N ALA A 317 26.56 10.90 -0.43
CA ALA A 317 26.33 10.08 0.77
C ALA A 317 26.89 10.74 2.03
N THR A 318 28.05 11.43 1.92
CA THR A 318 28.65 12.18 3.03
C THR A 318 27.85 13.44 3.39
N ILE A 319 27.25 14.12 2.40
CA ILE A 319 26.38 15.29 2.63
C ILE A 319 25.04 14.85 3.25
N LEU A 320 24.45 13.74 2.80
CA LEU A 320 23.23 13.17 3.40
C LEU A 320 23.50 12.67 4.83
N ARG A 321 24.65 12.04 5.06
CA ARG A 321 25.12 11.63 6.39
C ARG A 321 25.39 12.87 7.27
N LYS A 322 25.92 13.94 6.69
CA LYS A 322 26.07 15.24 7.37
C LYS A 322 24.72 15.88 7.70
N LEU A 323 23.75 15.88 6.80
CA LEU A 323 22.38 16.35 7.06
C LEU A 323 21.70 15.52 8.16
N GLY A 324 21.95 14.21 8.19
CA GLY A 324 21.55 13.34 9.30
C GLY A 324 22.19 13.75 10.63
N THR A 325 23.45 14.21 10.62
CA THR A 325 24.11 14.77 11.82
C THR A 325 23.69 16.23 12.13
N THR A 326 23.32 17.04 11.13
CA THR A 326 22.86 18.43 11.34
C THR A 326 21.41 18.48 11.83
N LEU A 327 20.64 17.41 11.63
CA LEU A 327 19.34 17.21 12.26
C LEU A 327 19.42 16.89 13.77
N ASP A 328 20.63 16.80 14.33
CA ASP A 328 20.98 16.84 15.76
C ASP A 328 19.86 16.39 16.72
N PHE A 329 19.42 15.14 16.55
CA PHE A 329 18.95 14.38 17.70
C PHE A 329 20.18 14.23 18.60
N LYS A 330 20.26 15.06 19.64
CA LYS A 330 21.07 14.72 20.80
C LYS A 330 20.41 13.53 21.50
N LEU A 331 20.82 12.34 21.06
CA LEU A 331 20.83 11.10 21.83
C LEU A 331 21.89 11.22 22.95
#